data_AF-A0A9Q5NA91-F1
#
_entry.id   AF-A0A9Q5NA91-F1
#
_cell.length_a   1.000
_cell.length_b   1.000
_cell.length_c   1.000
_cell.angle_alpha   90.00
_cell.angle_beta   90.00
_cell.angle_gamma   90.00
#
_symmetry.space_group_name_H-M   'P 1'
#
loop_
_entity.id
_entity.type
_entity.pdbx_description
1 polymer ?
#
loop_
_entity_poly.entity_id
_entity_poly.type
_entity_poly.pdbx_seq_one_letter_code
_entity_poly.pdbx_strand_id
1 'polypeptide(L)'
;MEQVSYSLRHTVFGILKTLVVRASQNNLDLTYDVDPDIPDQLIGDSLRLRQVITNLVGNAIKFTPSKVTDSVFSLRIFCFLARTGA
;
A
#
# COMPACT_ATOMS: atom_id res chain seq x y z
N MET A 1 -16.59 -10.07 -10.45
CA MET A 1 -15.18 -9.99 -10.00
C MET A 1 -14.39 -10.79 -10.99
N GLU A 2 -13.32 -10.21 -11.52
CA GLU A 2 -12.39 -10.92 -12.39
C GLU A 2 -11.26 -11.46 -11.51
N GLN A 3 -11.06 -12.78 -11.50
CA GLN A 3 -9.97 -13.41 -10.78
C GLN A 3 -8.83 -13.67 -11.74
N VAL A 4 -7.81 -12.81 -11.68
CA VAL A 4 -6.61 -12.93 -12.50
C VAL A 4 -5.41 -13.21 -11.60
N SER A 5 -4.40 -13.88 -12.13
CA SER A 5 -3.10 -13.96 -11.48
C SER A 5 -2.42 -12.60 -11.58
N TYR A 6 -1.91 -12.07 -10.47
CA TYR A 6 -1.16 -10.83 -10.44
C TYR A 6 -0.05 -10.84 -9.40
N SER A 7 1.00 -10.05 -9.64
CA SER A 7 2.05 -9.78 -8.66
C SER A 7 1.57 -8.72 -7.66
N LEU A 8 1.48 -9.09 -6.38
CA LEU A 8 1.15 -8.20 -5.28
C LEU A 8 2.18 -7.08 -5.18
N ARG A 9 3.48 -7.42 -5.11
CA ARG A 9 4.56 -6.45 -4.87
C ARG A 9 4.65 -5.47 -6.02
N HIS A 10 4.53 -5.93 -7.27
CA HIS A 10 4.52 -5.06 -8.44
C HIS A 10 3.28 -4.13 -8.46
N THR A 11 2.11 -4.66 -8.10
CA THR A 11 0.87 -3.87 -8.05
C THR A 11 0.97 -2.76 -7.00
N VAL A 12 1.39 -3.10 -5.79
CA VAL A 12 1.59 -2.17 -4.67
C VAL A 12 2.64 -1.12 -5.03
N PHE A 13 3.79 -1.54 -5.56
CA PHE A 13 4.86 -0.64 -5.97
C PHE A 13 4.37 0.38 -7.02
N GLY A 14 3.63 -0.07 -8.04
CA GLY A 14 3.11 0.82 -9.09
C GLY A 14 2.12 1.87 -8.54
N ILE A 15 1.33 1.51 -7.53
CA ILE A 15 0.42 2.46 -6.84
C ILE A 15 1.23 3.48 -6.07
N LEU A 16 2.15 3.02 -5.22
CA LEU A 16 2.94 3.88 -4.34
C LEU A 16 3.87 4.81 -5.12
N LYS A 17 4.42 4.37 -6.25
CA LYS A 17 5.21 5.23 -7.16
C LYS A 17 4.42 6.44 -7.65
N THR A 18 3.10 6.31 -7.81
CA THR A 18 2.23 7.43 -8.22
C THR A 18 1.93 8.34 -7.02
N LEU A 19 1.76 7.75 -5.84
CA LEU A 19 1.37 8.48 -4.63
C LEU A 19 2.55 9.18 -3.95
N VAL A 20 3.78 8.67 -4.08
CA VAL A 20 4.98 9.28 -3.49
C VAL A 20 5.19 10.70 -3.99
N VAL A 21 4.93 10.97 -5.27
CA VAL A 21 5.01 12.33 -5.85
C VAL A 21 4.05 13.28 -5.13
N ARG A 22 2.83 12.83 -4.82
CA ARG A 22 1.84 13.63 -4.09
C ARG A 22 2.18 13.78 -2.61
N ALA A 23 2.78 12.77 -2.00
CA ALA A 23 3.23 12.81 -0.61
C ALA A 23 4.41 13.78 -0.44
N SER A 24 5.40 13.73 -1.33
CA SER A 24 6.53 14.66 -1.31
C SER A 24 6.09 16.12 -1.46
N GLN A 25 5.07 16.41 -2.27
CA GLN A 25 4.47 17.75 -2.36
C GLN A 25 3.85 18.24 -1.04
N ASN A 26 3.50 17.32 -0.14
CA ASN A 26 2.95 17.61 1.18
C ASN A 26 3.96 17.43 2.32
N ASN A 27 5.26 17.31 2.01
CA ASN A 27 6.35 17.02 2.97
C ASN A 27 6.11 15.73 3.78
N LEU A 28 5.56 14.71 3.11
CA LEU A 28 5.30 13.40 3.67
C LEU A 28 6.19 12.35 3.03
N ASP A 29 6.82 11.56 3.88
CA ASP A 29 7.58 10.39 3.44
C ASP A 29 6.67 9.17 3.42
N LEU A 30 6.75 8.43 2.31
CA LEU A 30 5.97 7.22 2.10
C LEU A 30 6.91 6.01 2.12
N THR A 31 6.66 5.11 3.06
CA THR A 31 7.34 3.81 3.14
C THR A 31 6.32 2.69 3.02
N TYR A 32 6.77 1.52 2.55
CA TYR A 32 5.93 0.34 2.55
C TYR A 32 6.73 -0.91 2.83
N ASP A 33 6.03 -1.89 3.37
CA ASP A 33 6.58 -3.19 3.74
C ASP A 33 5.54 -4.26 3.42
N VAL A 34 5.98 -5.33 2.77
CA VAL A 34 5.13 -6.47 2.42
C VAL A 34 5.76 -7.70 3.01
N ASP A 35 5.04 -8.28 3.95
CA ASP A 35 5.42 -9.47 4.70
C ASP A 35 5.98 -10.55 3.75
N PRO A 36 7.19 -11.08 4.01
CA PRO A 36 7.82 -12.09 3.16
C PRO A 36 6.99 -13.38 3.07
N ASP A 37 6.15 -13.67 4.06
CA ASP A 37 5.29 -14.85 4.08
C ASP A 37 4.14 -14.77 3.07
N ILE A 38 3.88 -13.58 2.50
CA ILE A 38 2.88 -13.39 1.46
C ILE A 38 3.49 -13.76 0.09
N PRO A 39 2.92 -14.77 -0.61
CA PRO A 39 3.36 -15.09 -1.96
C PRO A 39 3.11 -13.90 -2.89
N ASP A 40 4.08 -13.62 -3.78
CA ASP A 40 3.95 -12.48 -4.69
C ASP A 40 2.84 -12.70 -5.73
N GLN A 41 2.71 -13.92 -6.25
CA GLN A 41 1.64 -14.26 -7.19
C GLN A 41 0.35 -14.61 -6.43
N LEU A 42 -0.66 -13.77 -6.58
CA LEU A 42 -1.99 -13.96 -6.01
C LEU A 42 -3.04 -14.07 -7.11
N ILE A 43 -4.12 -14.79 -6.82
CA ILE A 43 -5.30 -14.87 -7.68
C ILE A 43 -6.39 -13.99 -7.08
N GLY A 44 -6.89 -13.02 -7.84
CA GLY A 44 -7.95 -12.13 -7.37
C GLY A 44 -8.16 -10.91 -8.25
N ASP A 45 -8.83 -9.91 -7.69
CA ASP A 45 -9.17 -8.66 -8.38
C ASP A 45 -8.13 -7.58 -8.05
N SER A 46 -7.10 -7.49 -8.89
CA SER A 46 -6.00 -6.53 -8.75
C SER A 46 -6.48 -5.07 -8.86
N LEU A 47 -7.56 -4.82 -9.61
CA LEU A 47 -8.14 -3.49 -9.78
C LEU A 47 -8.81 -3.01 -8.49
N ARG A 48 -9.57 -3.89 -7.83
CA ARG A 48 -10.14 -3.59 -6.51
C ARG A 48 -9.06 -3.34 -5.47
N LEU A 49 -8.03 -4.18 -5.41
CA LEU A 49 -6.90 -3.98 -4.49
C LEU A 49 -6.26 -2.61 -4.72
N ARG A 50 -6.03 -2.26 -5.99
CA ARG A 50 -5.50 -0.95 -6.38
C ARG A 50 -6.37 0.20 -5.89
N GLN A 51 -7.67 0.12 -6.09
CA GLN A 51 -8.62 1.15 -5.65
C GLN A 51 -8.60 1.30 -4.12
N VAL A 52 -8.61 0.19 -3.37
CA VAL A 52 -8.56 0.20 -1.91
C VAL A 52 -7.28 0.88 -1.41
N ILE A 53 -6.11 0.46 -1.89
CA ILE A 53 -4.82 1.04 -1.48
C ILE A 53 -4.76 2.53 -1.86
N THR A 54 -5.18 2.89 -3.07
CA THR A 54 -5.17 4.29 -3.53
C THR A 54 -6.04 5.18 -2.65
N ASN A 55 -7.21 4.70 -2.25
CA ASN A 55 -8.11 5.47 -1.37
C ASN A 55 -7.53 5.62 0.03
N LEU A 56 -6.99 4.54 0.62
CA LEU A 56 -6.44 4.58 1.97
C LEU A 56 -5.21 5.49 2.05
N VAL A 57 -4.23 5.27 1.18
CA VAL A 57 -2.99 6.06 1.15
C VAL A 57 -3.28 7.49 0.68
N GLY A 58 -4.18 7.66 -0.30
CA GLY A 58 -4.60 8.99 -0.75
C GLY A 58 -5.28 9.80 0.35
N ASN A 59 -6.12 9.17 1.16
CA ASN A 59 -6.72 9.80 2.34
C ASN A 59 -5.65 10.15 3.38
N ALA A 60 -4.71 9.24 3.66
CA ALA A 60 -3.62 9.52 4.59
C ALA A 60 -2.79 10.75 4.17
N ILE A 61 -2.42 10.86 2.89
CA ILE A 61 -1.71 12.04 2.38
C ILE A 61 -2.57 13.31 2.54
N LYS A 62 -3.85 13.25 2.17
CA LYS A 62 -4.76 14.40 2.20
C LYS A 62 -5.02 14.92 3.62
N PHE A 63 -5.14 14.01 4.59
CA PHE A 63 -5.52 14.34 5.95
C PHE A 63 -4.34 14.49 6.92
N THR A 64 -3.12 14.19 6.49
CA THR A 64 -1.93 14.46 7.30
C THR A 64 -1.53 15.94 7.14
N PRO A 65 -1.54 16.74 8.22
CA PRO A 65 -1.25 18.17 8.13
C PRO A 65 0.22 18.41 7.79
N SER A 66 0.50 19.21 6.77
CA SER A 66 1.86 19.59 6.32
C SER A 66 2.68 20.41 7.33
N LYS A 67 2.16 20.62 8.54
CA LYS A 67 2.82 21.40 9.60
C LYS A 67 3.76 20.56 10.47
N VAL A 68 3.71 19.24 10.34
CA VAL A 68 4.65 18.32 11.00
C VAL A 68 5.70 17.92 9.99
N THR A 69 6.84 18.62 10.01
CA THR A 69 8.04 18.22 9.27
C THR A 69 8.43 16.80 9.70
N ASP A 70 8.84 15.95 8.76
CA ASP A 70 9.28 14.55 8.99
C ASP A 70 8.20 13.51 9.30
N SER A 71 6.96 13.75 8.87
CA SER A 71 5.90 12.75 9.00
C SER A 71 6.09 11.58 8.02
N VAL A 72 6.33 10.38 8.56
CA VAL A 72 6.46 9.14 7.78
C VAL A 72 5.15 8.35 7.83
N PHE A 73 4.56 8.10 6.67
CA PHE A 73 3.44 7.17 6.51
C PHE A 73 3.96 5.80 6.05
N SER A 74 3.65 4.75 6.81
CA SER A 74 4.09 3.38 6.50
C SER A 74 2.90 2.47 6.19
N LEU A 75 2.86 1.93 4.97
CA LEU A 75 1.89 0.91 4.57
C LEU A 75 2.50 -0.48 4.80
N ARG A 76 1.91 -1.26 5.71
CA ARG A 76 2.36 -2.64 5.98
C ARG A 76 1.29 -3.64 5.57
N ILE A 77 1.64 -4.57 4.68
CA ILE A 77 0.76 -5.65 4.25
C ILE A 77 1.20 -6.92 4.96
N PHE A 78 0.33 -7.46 5.81
CA PHE A 78 0.63 -8.63 6.65
C PHE A 78 -0.18 -9.85 6.23
N CYS A 79 0.44 -11.03 6.33
CA CYS A 79 -0.28 -12.28 6.15
C CYS A 79 -1.13 -12.55 7.41
N PHE A 80 -2.46 -12.45 7.30
CA PHE A 80 -3.34 -12.75 8.43
C PHE A 80 -3.30 -14.23 8.82
N LEU A 81 -3.03 -15.13 7.86
CA LEU A 81 -3.02 -16.57 8.07
C LEU A 81 -1.79 -17.08 8.86
N ALA A 82 -0.71 -16.29 8.96
CA ALA A 82 0.50 -16.68 9.68
C ALA A 82 0.43 -16.47 11.21
N ARG A 83 -0.58 -15.73 11.71
CA ARG A 83 -0.72 -15.43 13.15
C ARG A 83 -1.76 -16.25 13.91
N THR A 84 -2.47 -17.15 13.25
CA THR A 84 -3.35 -18.12 13.93
C THR A 84 -2.59 -19.42 14.15
N GLY A 85 -1.70 -19.43 15.14
CA GLY A 85 -0.99 -20.62 15.59
C GLY A 85 -0.55 -20.49 17.04
N ALA A 86 -1.31 -21.17 17.92
CA ALA A 86 -1.08 -21.47 19.34
C ALA A 86 -1.25 -20.32 20.36
#